data_AF-A0A6M3IXX1-F1
#
_entry.id   AF-A0A6M3IXX1-F1
#
_cell.length_a   1.000
_cell.length_b   1.000
_cell.length_c   1.000
_cell.angle_alpha   90.00
_cell.angle_beta   90.00
_cell.angle_gamma   90.00
#
_symmetry.space_group_name_H-M   'P 1'
#
loop_
_entity.id
_entity.type
_entity.pdbx_description
1 polymer ?
#
loop_
_entity_poly.entity_id
_entity_poly.type
_entity_poly.pdbx_seq_one_letter_code
_entity_poly.pdbx_strand_id
1 'polypeptide(L)'
;MPLTEADITHEQMKDAVNKGYLCGKCGGTISIAWGGSIGINGYILRCGNDITHTGITRHDKKHEQKMKESFSMDSTALQKMTETQMVERVNMARFPQDLTPADKKLLAQVAITYGFDPLMGEVSIYQGRPFVSIDGRYRKAQETEQLDGVETRPATKQEREDWQIPAGDYFFHSEVYLKGARKPFIGWGRVYMAETVGGKGFKPVEKNPQRMAEKRAEAQALRKAFHIPLPSIEDIGNPDYDVESTAIDVTTGEIPEQKPEKEKASNKQQPTSQPVTPPSEGVEEQPSPIDLTWLKEALEKIEASGVDKWRKVDVLARLNITVNGEHKKISDAVRRLSSDQATDFASEVADMLKMI
;
A
#
# COMPACT_ATOMS: atom_id res chain seq x y z
N MET A 1 -2.93 -8.00 35.63
CA MET A 1 -3.00 -7.16 36.85
C MET A 1 -1.77 -6.26 36.90
N PRO A 2 -1.96 -4.98 37.20
CA PRO A 2 -0.86 -4.04 37.41
C PRO A 2 -0.02 -4.48 38.62
N LEU A 3 1.26 -4.10 38.64
CA LEU A 3 2.13 -4.35 39.79
C LEU A 3 1.73 -3.40 40.92
N THR A 4 1.53 -3.95 42.12
CA THR A 4 1.07 -3.23 43.31
C THR A 4 2.24 -2.94 44.25
N GLU A 5 1.99 -2.15 45.30
CA GLU A 5 2.98 -1.93 46.37
C GLU A 5 3.39 -3.21 47.12
N ALA A 6 2.61 -4.29 47.01
CA ALA A 6 2.99 -5.60 47.52
C ALA A 6 4.04 -6.31 46.64
N ASP A 7 4.08 -5.97 45.35
CA ASP A 7 5.01 -6.57 44.37
C ASP A 7 6.33 -5.79 44.29
N ILE A 8 6.24 -4.45 44.26
CA ILE A 8 7.38 -3.52 44.16
C ILE A 8 7.10 -2.25 44.97
N THR A 9 8.10 -1.65 45.59
CA THR A 9 7.89 -0.42 46.37
C THR A 9 7.57 0.77 45.45
N HIS A 10 6.87 1.78 45.96
CA HIS A 10 6.56 3.00 45.18
C HIS A 10 7.83 3.71 44.66
N GLU A 11 8.95 3.65 45.39
CA GLU A 11 10.24 4.16 44.92
C GLU A 11 10.79 3.36 43.73
N GLN A 12 10.67 2.02 43.78
CA GLN A 12 11.03 1.15 42.65
C GLN A 12 10.10 1.40 41.44
N MET A 13 8.82 1.70 41.67
CA MET A 13 7.91 2.10 40.59
C MET A 13 8.39 3.40 39.92
N LYS A 14 8.75 4.42 40.71
CA LYS A 14 9.29 5.69 40.19
C LYS A 14 10.59 5.47 39.42
N ASP A 15 11.48 4.65 39.96
CA ASP A 15 12.73 4.30 39.29
C ASP A 15 12.49 3.56 37.96
N ALA A 16 11.53 2.64 37.90
CA ALA A 16 11.14 1.96 36.67
C ALA A 16 10.60 2.93 35.61
N VAL A 17 9.73 3.87 35.99
CA VAL A 17 9.23 4.92 35.07
C VAL A 17 10.38 5.82 34.61
N ASN A 18 11.22 6.31 35.52
CA ASN A 18 12.34 7.20 35.21
C ASN A 18 13.40 6.54 34.32
N LYS A 19 13.61 5.22 34.49
CA LYS A 19 14.51 4.42 33.63
C LYS A 19 13.86 4.02 32.29
N GLY A 20 12.60 4.38 32.08
CA GLY A 20 11.87 4.20 30.83
C GLY A 20 11.31 2.80 30.60
N TYR A 21 11.18 1.96 31.64
CA TYR A 21 10.70 0.58 31.48
C TYR A 21 9.38 0.52 30.70
N LEU A 22 9.20 -0.53 29.92
CA LEU A 22 8.02 -0.72 29.07
C LEU A 22 7.17 -1.88 29.58
N CYS A 23 5.92 -1.91 29.17
CA CYS A 23 5.03 -3.03 29.41
C CYS A 23 5.61 -4.30 28.77
N GLY A 24 5.71 -5.39 29.55
CA GLY A 24 6.24 -6.67 29.06
C GLY A 24 5.37 -7.36 28.01
N LYS A 25 4.10 -6.98 27.87
CA LYS A 25 3.17 -7.57 26.87
C LYS A 25 3.12 -6.81 25.55
N CYS A 26 2.98 -5.49 25.58
CA CYS A 26 2.76 -4.69 24.37
C CYS A 26 3.86 -3.66 24.08
N GLY A 27 4.88 -3.53 24.94
CA GLY A 27 5.91 -2.51 24.80
C GLY A 27 5.43 -1.08 25.05
N GLY A 28 4.18 -0.87 25.47
CA GLY A 28 3.66 0.46 25.80
C GLY A 28 4.35 1.08 27.03
N THR A 29 4.35 2.41 27.11
CA THR A 29 4.89 3.14 28.27
C THR A 29 4.15 2.77 29.55
N ILE A 30 4.87 2.59 30.65
CA ILE A 30 4.26 2.37 31.97
C ILE A 30 4.09 3.68 32.73
N SER A 31 3.07 3.75 33.58
CA SER A 31 2.76 4.90 34.42
C SER A 31 2.40 4.46 35.83
N ILE A 32 2.63 5.35 36.80
CA ILE A 32 2.20 5.17 38.18
C ILE A 32 0.84 5.83 38.34
N ALA A 33 -0.10 5.13 38.95
CA ALA A 33 -1.41 5.65 39.27
C ALA A 33 -1.83 5.19 40.67
N TRP A 34 -2.80 5.89 41.28
CA TRP A 34 -3.46 5.40 42.48
C TRP A 34 -4.46 4.30 42.11
N GLY A 35 -4.38 3.15 42.78
CA GLY A 35 -5.16 1.94 42.46
C GLY A 35 -6.63 1.98 42.91
N GLY A 36 -7.10 3.07 43.52
CA GLY A 36 -8.43 3.15 44.12
C GLY A 36 -9.57 2.84 43.13
N SER A 37 -9.40 3.16 41.84
CA SER A 37 -10.41 2.87 40.81
C SER A 37 -10.58 1.39 40.49
N ILE A 38 -9.63 0.54 40.89
CA ILE A 38 -9.67 -0.92 40.69
C ILE A 38 -9.73 -1.69 42.01
N GLY A 39 -10.11 -1.01 43.10
CA GLY A 39 -10.24 -1.62 44.43
C GLY A 39 -8.93 -1.87 45.16
N ILE A 40 -7.83 -1.23 44.74
CA ILE A 40 -6.51 -1.37 45.38
C ILE A 40 -6.18 -0.08 46.14
N ASN A 41 -6.01 -0.18 47.46
CA ASN A 41 -5.67 0.97 48.31
C ASN A 41 -4.15 1.19 48.35
N GLY A 42 -3.58 1.72 47.26
CA GLY A 42 -2.14 1.96 47.14
C GLY A 42 -1.73 2.44 45.74
N TYR A 43 -0.45 2.73 45.55
CA TYR A 43 0.09 3.01 44.22
C TYR A 43 0.20 1.72 43.39
N ILE A 44 -0.04 1.84 42.10
CA ILE A 44 0.10 0.76 41.13
C ILE A 44 0.96 1.22 39.95
N LEU A 45 1.76 0.31 39.42
CA LEU A 45 2.49 0.48 38.16
C LEU A 45 1.73 -0.25 37.05
N ARG A 46 1.21 0.51 36.08
CA ARG A 46 0.35 -0.01 35.00
C ARG A 46 0.85 0.38 33.62
N CYS A 47 0.52 -0.42 32.62
CA CYS A 47 0.70 -0.06 31.22
C CYS A 47 -0.25 1.09 30.84
N GLY A 48 0.25 2.06 30.07
CA GLY A 48 -0.54 3.21 29.61
C GLY A 48 -1.60 2.85 28.56
N ASN A 49 -1.41 1.75 27.82
CA ASN A 49 -2.35 1.31 26.78
C ASN A 49 -3.46 0.40 27.33
N ASP A 50 -3.15 -0.45 28.30
CA ASP A 50 -4.10 -1.42 28.87
C ASP A 50 -3.72 -1.76 30.31
N ILE A 51 -4.61 -1.49 31.26
CA ILE A 51 -4.41 -1.74 32.69
C ILE A 51 -4.31 -3.23 33.04
N THR A 52 -4.81 -4.12 32.18
CA THR A 52 -4.79 -5.57 32.42
C THR A 52 -3.41 -6.18 32.17
N HIS A 53 -2.56 -5.49 31.39
CA HIS A 53 -1.22 -5.96 31.09
C HIS A 53 -0.38 -6.13 32.35
N THR A 54 0.42 -7.20 32.36
CA THR A 54 1.29 -7.60 33.46
C THR A 54 2.74 -7.55 32.99
N GLY A 55 3.65 -7.32 33.93
CA GLY A 55 5.09 -7.39 33.68
C GLY A 55 5.66 -6.09 33.12
N ILE A 56 6.91 -5.84 33.48
CA ILE A 56 7.72 -4.76 32.94
C ILE A 56 8.94 -5.37 32.28
N THR A 57 9.32 -4.85 31.13
CA THR A 57 10.58 -5.18 30.47
C THR A 57 11.48 -3.96 30.50
N ARG A 58 12.77 -4.18 30.70
CA ARG A 58 13.74 -3.09 30.70
C ARG A 58 13.76 -2.47 29.31
N HIS A 59 13.63 -1.15 29.25
CA HIS A 59 13.88 -0.41 28.03
C HIS A 59 15.32 -0.68 27.60
N ASP A 60 15.50 -1.36 26.48
CA ASP A 60 16.83 -1.57 25.94
C ASP A 60 17.29 -0.25 25.32
N LYS A 61 17.90 0.60 26.15
CA LYS A 61 18.50 1.87 25.71
C LYS A 61 19.50 1.65 24.58
N LYS A 62 20.17 0.49 24.50
CA LYS A 62 21.05 0.18 23.38
C LYS A 62 20.25 -0.03 22.11
N HIS A 63 19.12 -0.74 22.18
CA HIS A 63 18.22 -0.91 21.04
C HIS A 63 17.62 0.43 20.59
N GLU A 64 17.13 1.26 21.52
CA GLU A 64 16.61 2.60 21.19
C GLU A 64 17.68 3.49 20.58
N GLN A 65 18.87 3.54 21.17
CA GLN A 65 19.97 4.32 20.64
C GLN A 65 20.38 3.80 19.25
N LYS A 66 20.41 2.47 19.05
CA LYS A 66 20.62 1.85 17.73
C LYS A 66 19.54 2.23 16.72
N MET A 67 18.27 2.30 17.14
CA MET A 67 17.17 2.78 16.29
C MET A 67 17.32 4.28 15.99
N LYS A 68 17.67 5.10 16.99
CA LYS A 68 17.89 6.53 16.79
C LYS A 68 19.06 6.80 15.84
N GLU A 69 20.15 6.07 16.01
CA GLU A 69 21.30 6.09 15.10
C GLU A 69 20.90 5.60 13.70
N SER A 70 20.05 4.57 13.60
CA SER A 70 19.56 4.11 12.30
C SER A 70 18.67 5.16 11.62
N PHE A 71 17.84 5.90 12.35
CA PHE A 71 16.99 6.97 11.80
C PHE A 71 17.69 8.31 11.56
N SER A 72 18.94 8.49 12.01
CA SER A 72 19.67 9.77 11.89
C SER A 72 20.78 9.76 10.83
N MET A 73 20.72 8.81 9.89
CA MET A 73 21.72 8.69 8.85
C MET A 73 21.52 9.71 7.74
N ASP A 74 22.61 10.36 7.32
CA ASP A 74 22.59 11.25 6.16
C ASP A 74 22.59 10.47 4.83
N SER A 75 22.23 11.12 3.72
CA SER A 75 22.26 10.48 2.39
C SER A 75 23.62 9.89 2.04
N THR A 76 24.70 10.56 2.42
CA THR A 76 26.06 10.16 2.06
C THR A 76 26.44 8.85 2.73
N ALA A 77 26.01 8.63 3.97
CA ALA A 77 26.19 7.40 4.72
C ALA A 77 25.33 6.28 4.14
N LEU A 78 24.09 6.58 3.74
CA LEU A 78 23.20 5.61 3.08
C LEU A 78 23.78 5.15 1.72
N GLN A 79 24.34 6.06 0.93
CA GLN A 79 25.00 5.75 -0.35
C GLN A 79 26.25 4.88 -0.21
N LYS A 80 26.92 4.90 0.95
CA LYS A 80 28.12 4.10 1.23
C LYS A 80 27.80 2.72 1.81
N MET A 81 26.53 2.42 2.09
CA MET A 81 26.14 1.12 2.62
C MET A 81 26.31 0.01 1.58
N THR A 82 26.56 -1.20 2.09
CA THR A 82 26.47 -2.40 1.25
C THR A 82 25.01 -2.77 1.00
N GLU A 83 24.75 -3.51 -0.08
CA GLU A 83 23.41 -4.02 -0.40
C GLU A 83 22.82 -4.82 0.78
N THR A 84 23.63 -5.66 1.43
CA THR A 84 23.19 -6.46 2.59
C THR A 84 22.72 -5.59 3.75
N GLN A 85 23.46 -4.54 4.09
CA GLN A 85 23.08 -3.61 5.16
C GLN A 85 21.78 -2.88 4.82
N MET A 86 21.60 -2.47 3.56
CA MET A 86 20.37 -1.79 3.15
C MET A 86 19.16 -2.74 3.11
N VAL A 87 19.34 -4.01 2.73
CA VAL A 87 18.28 -5.02 2.81
C VAL A 87 17.83 -5.26 4.25
N GLU A 88 18.76 -5.25 5.22
CA GLU A 88 18.39 -5.30 6.65
C GLU A 88 17.53 -4.10 7.05
N ARG A 89 17.85 -2.90 6.56
CA ARG A 89 17.01 -1.70 6.77
C ARG A 89 15.63 -1.83 6.12
N VAL A 90 15.56 -2.37 4.91
CA VAL A 90 14.28 -2.68 4.26
C VAL A 90 13.48 -3.68 5.11
N ASN A 91 14.09 -4.70 5.68
CA ASN A 91 13.38 -5.65 6.55
C ASN A 91 12.88 -5.02 7.88
N MET A 92 13.55 -3.98 8.36
CA MET A 92 13.13 -3.23 9.54
C MET A 92 12.00 -2.23 9.23
N ALA A 93 11.85 -1.80 7.96
CA ALA A 93 10.79 -0.91 7.54
C ALA A 93 9.44 -1.64 7.51
N ARG A 94 8.36 -0.93 7.86
CA ARG A 94 7.00 -1.47 7.81
C ARG A 94 6.38 -1.15 6.45
N PHE A 95 6.28 -2.17 5.59
CA PHE A 95 5.58 -2.05 4.31
C PHE A 95 4.13 -2.57 4.42
N PRO A 96 3.19 -2.01 3.65
CA PRO A 96 1.80 -2.49 3.62
C PRO A 96 1.63 -3.92 3.08
N GLN A 97 2.61 -4.39 2.30
CA GLN A 97 2.62 -5.70 1.66
C GLN A 97 3.97 -6.38 1.90
N ASP A 98 3.97 -7.71 1.98
CA ASP A 98 5.19 -8.49 2.04
C ASP A 98 5.93 -8.39 0.71
N LEU A 99 7.12 -7.78 0.74
CA LEU A 99 7.97 -7.64 -0.42
C LEU A 99 8.66 -8.97 -0.75
N THR A 100 8.72 -9.33 -2.03
CA THR A 100 9.52 -10.49 -2.46
C THR A 100 11.01 -10.22 -2.23
N PRO A 101 11.88 -11.25 -2.14
CA PRO A 101 13.32 -11.03 -2.04
C PRO A 101 13.91 -10.21 -3.19
N ALA A 102 13.34 -10.32 -4.39
CA ALA A 102 13.75 -9.51 -5.54
C ALA A 102 13.37 -8.03 -5.36
N ASP A 103 12.14 -7.76 -4.92
CA ASP A 103 11.67 -6.40 -4.62
C ASP A 103 12.53 -5.74 -3.53
N LYS A 104 12.87 -6.49 -2.48
CA LYS A 104 13.74 -5.97 -1.40
C LYS A 104 15.12 -5.56 -1.92
N LYS A 105 15.71 -6.34 -2.82
CA LYS A 105 16.99 -6.01 -3.46
C LYS A 105 16.86 -4.79 -4.36
N LEU A 106 15.83 -4.73 -5.20
CA LEU A 106 15.56 -3.56 -6.03
C LEU A 106 15.40 -2.29 -5.20
N LEU A 107 14.60 -2.35 -4.13
CA LEU A 107 14.40 -1.24 -3.21
C LEU A 107 15.70 -0.81 -2.54
N ALA A 108 16.51 -1.77 -2.09
CA ALA A 108 17.81 -1.50 -1.49
C ALA A 108 18.78 -0.84 -2.48
N GLN A 109 18.82 -1.29 -3.74
CA GLN A 109 19.65 -0.69 -4.78
C GLN A 109 19.21 0.75 -5.09
N VAL A 110 17.91 1.01 -5.18
CA VAL A 110 17.37 2.37 -5.39
C VAL A 110 17.69 3.26 -4.19
N ALA A 111 17.51 2.75 -2.97
CA ALA A 111 17.83 3.46 -1.73
C ALA A 111 19.31 3.84 -1.67
N ILE A 112 20.22 2.91 -2.00
CA ILE A 112 21.67 3.18 -2.07
C ILE A 112 21.97 4.19 -3.17
N THR A 113 21.43 4.03 -4.38
CA THR A 113 21.77 4.87 -5.54
C THR A 113 21.44 6.34 -5.28
N TYR A 114 20.25 6.61 -4.74
CA TYR A 114 19.78 7.98 -4.55
C TYR A 114 19.92 8.48 -3.10
N GLY A 115 20.39 7.63 -2.20
CA GLY A 115 20.53 7.93 -0.77
C GLY A 115 19.18 8.11 -0.07
N PHE A 116 18.16 7.29 -0.41
CA PHE A 116 16.87 7.27 0.29
C PHE A 116 16.89 6.33 1.51
N ASP A 117 16.09 6.65 2.52
CA ASP A 117 15.91 5.80 3.68
C ASP A 117 14.55 5.08 3.65
N PRO A 118 14.52 3.74 3.43
CA PRO A 118 13.28 2.97 3.48
C PRO A 118 12.65 2.97 4.89
N LEU A 119 13.43 3.17 5.96
CA LEU A 119 12.88 3.25 7.32
C LEU A 119 12.03 4.50 7.54
N MET A 120 12.36 5.60 6.86
CA MET A 120 11.62 6.85 6.92
C MET A 120 10.44 6.90 5.94
N GLY A 121 10.19 5.83 5.17
CA GLY A 121 9.11 5.78 4.19
C GLY A 121 9.36 6.67 2.97
N GLU A 122 10.62 6.94 2.65
CA GLU A 122 11.00 7.82 1.53
C GLU A 122 10.92 7.14 0.18
N VAL A 123 11.04 5.82 0.19
CA VAL A 123 10.95 4.98 -1.00
C VAL A 123 10.11 3.75 -0.69
N SER A 124 9.27 3.35 -1.63
CA SER A 124 8.40 2.18 -1.53
C SER A 124 8.34 1.45 -2.88
N ILE A 125 7.83 0.22 -2.87
CA ILE A 125 7.52 -0.52 -4.10
C ILE A 125 6.01 -0.64 -4.26
N TYR A 126 5.53 -0.35 -5.46
CA TYR A 126 4.16 -0.59 -5.87
C TYR A 126 4.18 -1.24 -7.25
N GLN A 127 3.51 -2.39 -7.40
CA GLN A 127 3.45 -3.15 -8.66
C GLN A 127 4.84 -3.42 -9.29
N GLY A 128 5.84 -3.76 -8.46
CA GLY A 128 7.21 -4.07 -8.90
C GLY A 128 8.04 -2.86 -9.32
N ARG A 129 7.53 -1.62 -9.18
CA ARG A 129 8.24 -0.38 -9.50
C ARG A 129 8.55 0.41 -8.22
N PRO A 130 9.74 1.02 -8.10
CA PRO A 130 10.08 1.88 -6.98
C PRO A 130 9.44 3.28 -7.14
N PHE A 131 8.86 3.78 -6.06
CA PHE A 131 8.27 5.12 -5.97
C PHE A 131 8.90 5.89 -4.82
N VAL A 132 9.13 7.18 -5.04
CA VAL A 132 9.62 8.11 -4.02
C VAL A 132 8.43 8.81 -3.38
N SER A 133 8.42 8.92 -2.06
CA SER A 133 7.41 9.70 -1.36
C SER A 133 7.74 11.19 -1.38
N ILE A 134 6.74 12.03 -1.14
CA ILE A 134 6.95 13.47 -1.01
C ILE A 134 7.98 13.83 0.06
N ASP A 135 8.01 13.10 1.18
CA ASP A 135 8.96 13.33 2.27
C ASP A 135 10.41 13.06 1.81
N GLY A 136 10.61 12.00 1.01
CA GLY A 136 11.88 11.73 0.36
C GLY A 136 12.31 12.86 -0.57
N ARG A 137 11.40 13.44 -1.37
CA ARG A 137 11.71 14.59 -2.24
C ARG A 137 12.12 15.83 -1.43
N TYR A 138 11.40 16.13 -0.34
CA TYR A 138 11.72 17.27 0.53
C TYR A 138 13.11 17.13 1.15
N ARG A 139 13.45 15.95 1.69
CA ARG A 139 14.78 15.75 2.29
C ARG A 139 15.88 15.93 1.24
N LYS A 140 15.74 15.29 0.07
CA LYS A 140 16.73 15.46 -1.02
C LYS A 140 16.85 16.91 -1.49
N ALA A 141 15.74 17.65 -1.54
CA ALA A 141 15.75 19.08 -1.84
C ALA A 141 16.51 19.89 -0.78
N GLN A 142 16.29 19.62 0.51
CA GLN A 142 16.97 20.30 1.62
C GLN A 142 18.47 20.03 1.64
N GLU A 143 18.90 18.80 1.31
CA GLU A 143 20.32 18.43 1.24
C GLU A 143 21.13 19.22 0.20
N THR A 144 20.46 19.76 -0.82
CA THR A 144 21.13 20.63 -1.81
C THR A 144 21.44 22.01 -1.26
N GLU A 145 20.82 22.41 -0.15
CA GLU A 145 20.78 23.77 0.38
C GLU A 145 20.24 24.83 -0.60
N GLN A 146 19.66 24.41 -1.74
CA GLN A 146 19.11 25.28 -2.77
C GLN A 146 17.62 25.53 -2.60
N LEU A 147 16.90 24.71 -1.82
CA LEU A 147 15.49 24.94 -1.52
C LEU A 147 15.33 26.23 -0.70
N ASP A 148 14.55 27.17 -1.23
CA ASP A 148 14.24 28.45 -0.57
C ASP A 148 12.87 28.41 0.11
N GLY A 149 11.88 27.78 -0.54
CA GLY A 149 10.54 27.61 0.01
C GLY A 149 9.62 26.82 -0.91
N VAL A 150 8.50 26.37 -0.35
CA VAL A 150 7.39 25.76 -1.09
C VAL A 150 6.10 26.45 -0.66
N GLU A 151 5.37 26.97 -1.64
CA GLU A 151 4.06 27.56 -1.42
C GLU A 151 3.00 26.77 -2.17
N THR A 152 1.94 26.36 -1.46
CA THR A 152 0.88 25.56 -2.04
C THR A 152 -0.47 26.19 -1.73
N ARG A 153 -1.35 26.23 -2.73
CA ARG A 153 -2.70 26.79 -2.62
C ARG A 153 -3.70 26.04 -3.49
N PRO A 154 -5.01 26.10 -3.18
CA PRO A 154 -6.04 25.70 -4.13
C PRO A 154 -5.92 26.53 -5.43
N ALA A 155 -6.22 25.90 -6.56
CA ALA A 155 -6.29 26.60 -7.84
C ALA A 155 -7.44 27.62 -7.83
N THR A 156 -7.20 28.78 -8.43
CA THR A 156 -8.19 29.83 -8.65
C THR A 156 -9.26 29.38 -9.63
N LYS A 157 -10.37 30.13 -9.71
CA LYS A 157 -11.46 29.84 -10.66
C LYS A 157 -10.96 29.87 -12.11
N GLN A 158 -10.17 30.88 -12.47
CA GLN A 158 -9.61 31.02 -13.82
C GLN A 158 -8.69 29.84 -14.15
N GLU A 159 -7.77 29.46 -13.24
CA GLU A 159 -6.89 28.29 -13.47
C GLU A 159 -7.70 27.00 -13.65
N ARG A 160 -8.79 26.80 -12.90
CA ARG A 160 -9.67 25.64 -13.09
C ARG A 160 -10.39 25.67 -14.45
N GLU A 161 -10.80 26.84 -14.91
CA GLU A 161 -11.44 27.03 -16.22
C GLU A 161 -10.44 26.78 -17.37
N ASP A 162 -9.22 27.34 -17.28
CA ASP A 162 -8.16 27.18 -18.27
C ASP A 162 -7.75 25.70 -18.45
N TRP A 163 -7.71 24.95 -17.35
CA TRP A 163 -7.40 23.51 -17.33
C TRP A 163 -8.64 22.62 -17.50
N GLN A 164 -9.82 23.19 -17.76
CA GLN A 164 -11.09 22.48 -17.95
C GLN A 164 -11.40 21.48 -16.81
N ILE A 165 -11.10 21.87 -15.58
CA ILE A 165 -11.28 21.02 -14.41
C ILE A 165 -12.76 20.98 -14.02
N PRO A 166 -13.41 19.79 -14.01
CA PRO A 166 -14.81 19.66 -13.62
C PRO A 166 -15.12 20.21 -12.22
N ALA A 167 -16.36 20.61 -12.01
CA ALA A 167 -16.85 20.95 -10.68
C ALA A 167 -16.82 19.70 -9.77
N GLY A 168 -16.30 19.84 -8.56
CA GLY A 168 -16.16 18.75 -7.58
C GLY A 168 -14.74 18.18 -7.47
N ASP A 169 -13.92 18.26 -8.52
CA ASP A 169 -12.53 17.83 -8.45
C ASP A 169 -11.67 18.79 -7.61
N TYR A 170 -10.74 18.22 -6.84
CA TYR A 170 -9.77 18.98 -6.06
C TYR A 170 -8.58 19.29 -6.95
N PHE A 171 -8.22 20.58 -7.06
CA PHE A 171 -7.13 21.03 -7.91
C PHE A 171 -6.26 22.05 -7.17
N PHE A 172 -4.96 21.73 -7.09
CA PHE A 172 -3.98 22.48 -6.32
C PHE A 172 -2.81 22.93 -7.19
N HIS A 173 -2.27 24.07 -6.81
CA HIS A 173 -1.13 24.72 -7.42
C HIS A 173 -0.02 24.83 -6.37
N SER A 174 1.19 24.37 -6.72
CA SER A 174 2.37 24.46 -5.87
C SER A 174 3.52 25.13 -6.60
N GLU A 175 4.19 26.04 -5.91
CA GLU A 175 5.37 26.77 -6.35
C GLU A 175 6.57 26.38 -5.48
N VAL A 176 7.62 25.86 -6.11
CA VAL A 176 8.89 25.57 -5.44
C VAL A 176 9.92 26.62 -5.84
N TYR A 177 10.47 27.29 -4.83
CA TYR A 177 11.46 28.35 -4.99
C TYR A 177 12.87 27.80 -4.77
N LEU A 178 13.77 28.05 -5.73
CA LEU A 178 15.20 27.74 -5.62
C LEU A 178 15.99 29.03 -5.43
N LYS A 179 17.01 28.98 -4.57
CA LYS A 179 17.95 30.08 -4.38
C LYS A 179 18.61 30.45 -5.71
N GLY A 180 18.44 31.72 -6.11
CA GLY A 180 18.99 32.25 -7.36
C GLY A 180 18.14 32.00 -8.62
N ALA A 181 17.06 31.22 -8.54
CA ALA A 181 16.11 31.12 -9.64
C ALA A 181 15.24 32.39 -9.74
N ARG A 182 14.98 32.84 -10.96
CA ARG A 182 14.14 34.04 -11.20
C ARG A 182 12.63 33.76 -11.12
N LYS A 183 12.24 32.50 -11.28
CA LYS A 183 10.84 32.05 -11.30
C LYS A 183 10.72 30.74 -10.53
N PRO A 184 9.61 30.50 -9.81
CA PRO A 184 9.39 29.22 -9.17
C PRO A 184 9.13 28.11 -10.19
N PHE A 185 9.34 26.88 -9.76
CA PHE A 185 8.94 25.68 -10.48
C PHE A 185 7.51 25.32 -10.08
N ILE A 186 6.63 25.24 -11.07
CA ILE A 186 5.19 25.09 -10.82
C ILE A 186 4.76 23.65 -11.00
N GLY A 187 4.03 23.11 -10.02
CA GLY A 187 3.36 21.81 -10.06
C GLY A 187 1.85 21.94 -9.83
N TRP A 188 1.09 21.04 -10.45
CA TRP A 188 -0.35 20.93 -10.37
C TRP A 188 -0.73 19.55 -9.87
N GLY A 189 -1.66 19.51 -8.92
CA GLY A 189 -2.15 18.28 -8.34
C GLY A 189 -3.65 18.20 -8.46
N ARG A 190 -4.15 17.13 -9.08
CA ARG A 190 -5.59 16.86 -9.23
C ARG A 190 -5.96 15.59 -8.48
N VAL A 191 -7.09 15.62 -7.79
CA VAL A 191 -7.78 14.43 -7.30
C VAL A 191 -9.20 14.46 -7.87
N TYR A 192 -9.54 13.42 -8.62
CA TYR A 192 -10.86 13.30 -9.24
C TYR A 192 -11.90 13.02 -8.16
N MET A 193 -13.10 13.60 -8.30
CA MET A 193 -14.21 13.33 -7.38
C MET A 193 -14.52 11.83 -7.28
N ALA A 194 -14.35 11.09 -8.39
CA ALA A 194 -14.52 9.65 -8.43
C ALA A 194 -13.49 8.88 -7.56
N GLU A 195 -12.27 9.40 -7.36
CA GLU A 195 -11.28 8.78 -6.47
C GLU A 195 -11.68 8.89 -4.99
N THR A 196 -12.52 9.87 -4.65
CA THR A 196 -12.96 10.14 -3.26
C THR A 196 -14.11 9.25 -2.82
N VAL A 197 -14.74 8.52 -3.76
CA VAL A 197 -15.92 7.69 -3.53
C VAL A 197 -15.57 6.24 -3.84
N GLY A 198 -16.02 5.30 -2.98
CA GLY A 198 -16.07 3.88 -3.33
C GLY A 198 -15.07 2.95 -2.64
N GLY A 199 -14.16 3.43 -1.79
CA GLY A 199 -13.46 2.55 -0.86
C GLY A 199 -14.11 2.48 0.51
N LYS A 200 -13.66 1.51 1.31
CA LYS A 200 -14.14 1.25 2.67
C LYS A 200 -13.64 2.31 3.68
N GLY A 201 -13.28 3.51 3.26
CA GLY A 201 -12.78 4.59 4.10
C GLY A 201 -11.33 4.43 4.54
N PHE A 202 -10.57 3.49 3.97
CA PHE A 202 -9.18 3.25 4.38
C PHE A 202 -8.17 4.03 3.53
N LYS A 203 -8.55 4.48 2.34
CA LYS A 203 -7.61 5.19 1.46
C LYS A 203 -7.45 6.65 1.93
N PRO A 204 -6.22 7.18 2.01
CA PRO A 204 -5.99 8.58 2.35
C PRO A 204 -6.76 9.58 1.48
N VAL A 205 -6.94 9.27 0.20
CA VAL A 205 -7.69 10.08 -0.77
C VAL A 205 -9.18 10.23 -0.41
N GLU A 206 -9.78 9.24 0.27
CA GLU A 206 -11.17 9.32 0.71
C GLU A 206 -11.32 10.18 1.98
N LYS A 207 -10.35 10.08 2.90
CA LYS A 207 -10.38 10.81 4.17
C LYS A 207 -10.03 12.29 4.02
N ASN A 208 -9.04 12.59 3.18
CA ASN A 208 -8.53 13.94 2.98
C ASN A 208 -8.08 14.15 1.52
N PRO A 209 -9.02 14.22 0.56
CA PRO A 209 -8.71 14.41 -0.86
C PRO A 209 -7.98 15.72 -1.14
N GLN A 210 -8.29 16.78 -0.38
CA GLN A 210 -7.63 18.07 -0.49
C GLN A 210 -6.12 17.95 -0.22
N ARG A 211 -5.74 17.30 0.89
CA ARG A 211 -4.33 17.07 1.22
C ARG A 211 -3.63 16.17 0.19
N MET A 212 -4.35 15.23 -0.43
CA MET A 212 -3.78 14.42 -1.51
C MET A 212 -3.52 15.23 -2.78
N ALA A 213 -4.44 16.11 -3.18
CA ALA A 213 -4.24 17.01 -4.32
C ALA A 213 -3.07 17.98 -4.06
N GLU A 214 -2.98 18.53 -2.84
CA GLU A 214 -1.86 19.36 -2.40
C GLU A 214 -0.52 18.63 -2.53
N LYS A 215 -0.41 17.41 -1.99
CA LYS A 215 0.80 16.59 -2.09
C LYS A 215 1.18 16.24 -3.54
N ARG A 216 0.20 15.94 -4.40
CA ARG A 216 0.45 15.72 -5.84
C ARG A 216 1.05 16.96 -6.50
N ALA A 217 0.53 18.15 -6.18
CA ALA A 217 1.03 19.41 -6.72
C ALA A 217 2.49 19.66 -6.28
N GLU A 218 2.77 19.49 -4.99
CA GLU A 218 4.12 19.64 -4.42
C GLU A 218 5.11 18.64 -5.01
N ALA A 219 4.72 17.36 -5.12
CA ALA A 219 5.58 16.32 -5.69
C ALA A 219 5.95 16.65 -7.15
N GLN A 220 5.00 17.14 -7.95
CA GLN A 220 5.25 17.55 -9.33
C GLN A 220 6.17 18.79 -9.41
N ALA A 221 5.95 19.79 -8.55
CA ALA A 221 6.77 20.99 -8.48
C ALA A 221 8.21 20.66 -8.06
N LEU A 222 8.38 19.85 -7.00
CA LEU A 222 9.67 19.38 -6.50
C LEU A 222 10.41 18.55 -7.56
N ARG A 223 9.71 17.71 -8.33
CA ARG A 223 10.32 16.93 -9.41
C ARG A 223 10.87 17.82 -10.54
N LYS A 224 10.20 18.95 -10.83
CA LYS A 224 10.67 19.93 -11.81
C LYS A 224 11.87 20.73 -11.29
N ALA A 225 11.89 21.06 -9.99
CA ALA A 225 12.97 21.81 -9.35
C ALA A 225 14.21 20.95 -9.08
N PHE A 226 14.02 19.74 -8.57
CA PHE A 226 15.05 18.78 -8.18
C PHE A 226 14.87 17.50 -9.00
N HIS A 227 15.74 17.32 -10.00
CA HIS A 227 15.62 16.19 -10.91
C HIS A 227 15.97 14.86 -10.21
N ILE A 228 14.94 14.14 -9.78
CA ILE A 228 15.03 12.76 -9.30
C ILE A 228 14.24 11.89 -10.29
N PRO A 229 14.90 10.99 -11.04
CA PRO A 229 14.30 10.24 -12.15
C PRO A 229 13.47 9.04 -11.67
N LEU A 230 12.73 9.21 -10.57
CA LEU A 230 11.81 8.22 -10.02
C LEU A 230 10.40 8.81 -9.96
N PRO A 231 9.35 8.00 -10.21
CA PRO A 231 7.98 8.44 -10.07
C PRO A 231 7.64 8.72 -8.60
N SER A 232 6.67 9.60 -8.34
CA SER A 232 6.19 9.89 -6.98
C SER A 232 5.06 8.93 -6.63
N ILE A 233 4.99 8.46 -5.38
CA ILE A 233 3.89 7.61 -4.93
C ILE A 233 2.54 8.34 -5.00
N GLU A 234 2.56 9.67 -4.88
CA GLU A 234 1.39 10.52 -4.96
C GLU A 234 0.78 10.55 -6.37
N ASP A 235 1.59 10.29 -7.41
CA ASP A 235 1.16 10.30 -8.81
C ASP A 235 0.34 9.04 -9.18
N ILE A 236 0.35 8.02 -8.30
CA ILE A 236 -0.42 6.77 -8.49
C ILE A 236 -1.92 7.10 -8.46
N GLY A 237 -2.64 6.65 -9.49
CA GLY A 237 -4.09 6.84 -9.63
C GLY A 237 -4.50 7.92 -10.63
N ASN A 238 -3.54 8.63 -11.24
CA ASN A 238 -3.84 9.46 -12.39
C ASN A 238 -3.61 8.67 -13.70
N PRO A 239 -4.67 8.23 -14.40
CA PRO A 239 -4.52 7.49 -15.65
C PRO A 239 -3.73 8.28 -16.69
N ASP A 240 -3.80 9.62 -16.66
CA ASP A 240 -3.06 10.49 -17.60
C ASP A 240 -1.53 10.39 -17.40
N TYR A 241 -1.05 9.91 -16.25
CA TYR A 241 0.38 9.63 -16.00
C TYR A 241 0.74 8.15 -16.10
N ASP A 242 -0.23 7.24 -16.18
CA ASP A 242 0.02 5.80 -16.35
C ASP A 242 0.31 5.43 -17.83
N VAL A 243 0.03 6.30 -18.80
CA VAL A 243 0.15 5.98 -20.24
C VAL A 243 1.55 6.19 -20.82
N GLU A 244 2.43 6.95 -20.17
CA GLU A 244 3.78 7.21 -20.70
C GLU A 244 4.86 7.04 -19.62
N SER A 245 4.93 5.86 -19.00
CA SER A 245 6.27 5.34 -18.73
C SER A 245 6.87 5.08 -20.10
N THR A 246 7.64 6.06 -20.61
CA THR A 246 8.53 5.92 -21.76
C THR A 246 9.41 4.70 -21.53
N ALA A 247 8.93 3.52 -21.89
CA ALA A 247 9.77 2.47 -22.40
C ALA A 247 10.31 3.05 -23.70
N ILE A 248 11.37 3.86 -23.58
CA ILE A 248 12.21 4.19 -24.72
C ILE A 248 12.67 2.82 -25.21
N ASP A 249 12.21 2.43 -26.38
CA ASP A 249 12.82 1.32 -27.09
C ASP A 249 14.26 1.75 -27.38
N VAL A 250 15.17 1.35 -26.48
CA VAL A 250 16.58 1.73 -26.46
C VAL A 250 17.29 1.31 -27.76
N THR A 251 16.65 0.43 -28.53
CA THR A 251 17.14 -0.07 -29.81
C THR A 251 16.75 0.78 -31.02
N THR A 252 15.64 1.52 -30.98
CA THR A 252 15.11 2.23 -32.18
C THR A 252 15.03 3.74 -32.02
N GLY A 253 14.90 4.27 -30.79
CA GLY A 253 14.84 5.72 -30.55
C GLY A 253 13.63 6.42 -31.18
N GLU A 254 12.65 5.68 -31.70
CA GLU A 254 11.41 6.23 -32.26
C GLU A 254 10.31 6.28 -31.21
N ILE A 255 9.61 7.41 -31.12
CA ILE A 255 8.38 7.55 -30.35
C ILE A 255 7.27 6.95 -31.23
N PRO A 256 6.64 5.82 -30.85
CA PRO A 256 5.56 5.26 -31.64
C PRO A 256 4.39 6.24 -31.65
N GLU A 257 4.15 6.85 -32.80
CA GLU A 257 3.02 7.74 -33.06
C GLU A 257 1.74 6.92 -32.87
N GLN A 258 0.97 7.21 -31.81
CA GLN A 258 -0.28 6.50 -31.56
C GLN A 258 -1.25 6.76 -32.71
N LYS A 259 -1.51 5.72 -33.49
CA LYS A 259 -2.56 5.70 -34.51
C LYS A 259 -3.90 5.87 -33.77
N PRO A 260 -4.71 6.90 -34.07
CA PRO A 260 -5.92 7.17 -33.31
C PRO A 260 -6.87 5.98 -33.39
N GLU A 261 -7.18 5.38 -32.24
CA GLU A 261 -8.24 4.38 -32.13
C GLU A 261 -9.57 5.03 -32.51
N LYS A 262 -10.22 4.45 -33.53
CA LYS A 262 -11.53 4.87 -34.02
C LYS A 262 -12.56 4.86 -32.89
N GLU A 263 -13.11 6.03 -32.60
CA GLU A 263 -14.36 6.22 -31.88
C GLU A 263 -15.46 5.29 -32.42
N LYS A 264 -16.02 4.43 -31.56
CA LYS A 264 -17.27 3.73 -31.84
C LYS A 264 -18.42 4.73 -31.71
N ALA A 265 -18.78 5.34 -32.83
CA ALA A 265 -19.95 6.20 -32.95
C ALA A 265 -21.26 5.42 -32.73
N SER A 266 -22.02 5.89 -31.74
CA SER A 266 -23.47 5.68 -31.55
C SER A 266 -24.23 6.05 -32.83
N ASN A 267 -25.11 5.16 -33.32
CA ASN A 267 -26.04 5.48 -34.41
C ASN A 267 -27.47 5.04 -34.06
N LYS A 268 -28.43 5.97 -34.17
CA LYS A 268 -29.87 5.76 -34.02
C LYS A 268 -30.60 6.32 -35.25
N GLN A 269 -31.40 5.44 -35.89
CA GLN A 269 -32.58 5.66 -36.78
C GLN A 269 -32.30 6.11 -38.24
N GLN A 270 -32.91 5.58 -39.31
CA GLN A 270 -34.26 5.00 -39.57
C GLN A 270 -34.31 4.35 -41.01
N PRO A 271 -35.45 3.97 -41.64
CA PRO A 271 -36.32 2.78 -41.50
C PRO A 271 -36.40 1.87 -42.76
N THR A 272 -36.66 0.55 -42.61
CA THR A 272 -37.40 -0.25 -43.63
C THR A 272 -37.94 -1.57 -43.05
N SER A 273 -39.27 -1.67 -42.99
CA SER A 273 -40.20 -2.81 -43.14
C SER A 273 -39.78 -4.28 -42.86
N GLN A 274 -40.36 -4.83 -41.77
CA GLN A 274 -40.92 -6.19 -41.52
C GLN A 274 -40.00 -7.45 -41.55
N PRO A 275 -40.34 -8.58 -40.88
CA PRO A 275 -41.44 -8.86 -39.94
C PRO A 275 -40.97 -9.32 -38.53
N VAL A 276 -41.92 -9.27 -37.59
CA VAL A 276 -41.83 -9.64 -36.18
C VAL A 276 -41.34 -11.09 -35.97
N THR A 277 -40.36 -11.28 -35.09
CA THR A 277 -39.96 -12.58 -34.51
C THR A 277 -40.10 -12.52 -32.97
N PRO A 278 -40.49 -13.62 -32.29
CA PRO A 278 -40.91 -13.64 -30.87
C PRO A 278 -39.74 -13.56 -29.86
N PRO A 279 -40.00 -13.48 -28.54
CA PRO A 279 -38.97 -13.24 -27.53
C PRO A 279 -37.97 -14.40 -27.45
N SER A 280 -36.69 -14.05 -27.39
CA SER A 280 -35.59 -14.99 -27.16
C SER A 280 -35.75 -15.65 -25.79
N GLU A 281 -36.22 -16.89 -25.83
CA GLU A 281 -36.19 -17.88 -24.77
C GLU A 281 -34.75 -18.24 -24.35
N GLY A 282 -34.66 -18.93 -23.22
CA GLY A 282 -33.47 -19.23 -22.42
C GLY A 282 -32.22 -19.63 -23.20
N VAL A 283 -31.10 -19.06 -22.76
CA VAL A 283 -29.80 -19.71 -22.92
C VAL A 283 -29.87 -21.00 -22.11
N GLU A 284 -30.09 -22.13 -22.79
CA GLU A 284 -29.95 -23.46 -22.20
C GLU A 284 -28.54 -23.59 -21.60
N GLU A 285 -28.49 -23.73 -20.27
CA GLU A 285 -27.29 -24.16 -19.57
C GLU A 285 -26.84 -25.49 -20.17
N GLN A 286 -25.81 -25.47 -21.02
CA GLN A 286 -25.15 -26.70 -21.42
C GLN A 286 -24.57 -27.33 -20.14
N PRO A 287 -24.99 -28.56 -19.77
CA PRO A 287 -24.45 -29.23 -18.61
C PRO A 287 -22.97 -29.48 -18.86
N SER A 288 -22.13 -28.88 -18.02
CA SER A 288 -20.69 -29.14 -18.00
C SER A 288 -20.46 -30.66 -17.92
N PRO A 289 -19.75 -31.29 -18.85
CA PRO A 289 -19.63 -32.75 -18.97
C PRO A 289 -18.77 -33.41 -17.88
N ILE A 290 -18.39 -32.67 -16.85
CA ILE A 290 -17.48 -33.12 -15.80
C ILE A 290 -18.32 -33.55 -14.59
N ASP A 291 -18.31 -34.84 -14.31
CA ASP A 291 -18.89 -35.40 -13.09
C ASP A 291 -18.11 -34.88 -11.86
N LEU A 292 -18.77 -34.07 -11.04
CA LEU A 292 -18.19 -33.42 -9.85
C LEU A 292 -18.36 -34.25 -8.56
N THR A 293 -18.93 -35.45 -8.65
CA THR A 293 -19.14 -36.31 -7.48
C THR A 293 -17.82 -36.70 -6.81
N TRP A 294 -16.83 -37.14 -7.59
CA TRP A 294 -15.52 -37.51 -7.07
C TRP A 294 -14.79 -36.34 -6.38
N LEU A 295 -14.95 -35.10 -6.88
CA LEU A 295 -14.28 -33.92 -6.33
C LEU A 295 -14.86 -33.56 -4.96
N LYS A 296 -16.19 -33.72 -4.78
CA LYS A 296 -16.82 -33.54 -3.47
C LYS A 296 -16.31 -34.57 -2.46
N GLU A 297 -16.25 -35.84 -2.86
CA GLU A 297 -15.72 -36.91 -2.00
C GLU A 297 -14.24 -36.70 -1.64
N ALA A 298 -13.44 -36.21 -2.58
CA ALA A 298 -12.03 -35.88 -2.35
C ALA A 298 -11.86 -34.72 -1.35
N LEU A 299 -12.66 -33.65 -1.48
CA LEU A 299 -12.63 -32.52 -0.57
C LEU A 299 -13.08 -32.90 0.84
N GLU A 300 -14.10 -33.75 0.98
CA GLU A 300 -14.55 -34.27 2.28
C GLU A 300 -13.47 -35.13 2.96
N LYS A 301 -12.75 -35.97 2.20
CA LYS A 301 -11.61 -36.75 2.72
C LYS A 301 -10.46 -35.86 3.21
N ILE A 302 -10.12 -34.82 2.45
CA ILE A 302 -9.07 -33.87 2.84
C ILE A 302 -9.50 -33.11 4.10
N GLU A 303 -10.75 -32.64 4.20
CA GLU A 303 -11.26 -31.95 5.39
C GLU A 303 -11.24 -32.87 6.63
N ALA A 304 -11.55 -34.16 6.45
CA ALA A 304 -11.50 -35.15 7.53
C ALA A 304 -10.07 -35.51 7.98
N SER A 305 -9.07 -35.38 7.11
CA SER A 305 -7.67 -35.70 7.42
C SER A 305 -6.99 -34.71 8.38
N GLY A 306 -7.59 -33.54 8.62
CA GLY A 306 -7.05 -32.53 9.54
C GLY A 306 -5.79 -31.82 9.02
N VAL A 307 -5.49 -31.92 7.72
CA VAL A 307 -4.37 -31.18 7.11
C VAL A 307 -4.71 -29.69 7.05
N ASP A 308 -4.04 -28.90 7.90
CA ASP A 308 -4.31 -27.47 8.12
C ASP A 308 -4.27 -26.58 6.86
N LYS A 309 -3.65 -27.05 5.77
CA LYS A 309 -3.41 -26.27 4.54
C LYS A 309 -4.58 -26.21 3.56
N TRP A 310 -5.66 -26.97 3.76
CA TRP A 310 -6.78 -27.07 2.81
C TRP A 310 -8.14 -26.91 3.49
N ARG A 311 -8.32 -25.79 4.20
CA ARG A 311 -9.66 -25.43 4.69
C ARG A 311 -10.52 -24.98 3.50
N LYS A 312 -11.84 -25.10 3.61
CA LYS A 312 -12.81 -24.66 2.58
C LYS A 312 -12.54 -23.25 2.03
N VAL A 313 -12.02 -22.35 2.88
CA VAL A 313 -11.66 -20.97 2.53
C VAL A 313 -10.48 -20.91 1.55
N ASP A 314 -9.45 -21.72 1.78
CA ASP A 314 -8.23 -21.75 0.95
C ASP A 314 -8.52 -22.35 -0.42
N VAL A 315 -9.35 -23.40 -0.46
CA VAL A 315 -9.82 -24.03 -1.71
C VAL A 315 -10.62 -23.05 -2.55
N LEU A 316 -11.54 -22.30 -1.92
CA LEU A 316 -12.34 -21.29 -2.62
C LEU A 316 -11.47 -20.13 -3.11
N ALA A 317 -10.49 -19.69 -2.33
CA ALA A 317 -9.55 -18.65 -2.74
C ALA A 317 -8.70 -19.09 -3.94
N ARG A 318 -8.17 -20.33 -3.93
CA ARG A 318 -7.42 -20.90 -5.05
C ARG A 318 -8.26 -20.98 -6.32
N LEU A 319 -9.50 -21.46 -6.21
CA LEU A 319 -10.43 -21.55 -7.35
C LEU A 319 -10.76 -20.17 -7.93
N ASN A 320 -11.02 -19.18 -7.08
CA ASN A 320 -11.28 -17.80 -7.49
C ASN A 320 -10.10 -17.16 -8.25
N ILE A 321 -8.86 -17.47 -7.85
CA ILE A 321 -7.66 -17.07 -8.58
C ILE A 321 -7.62 -17.74 -9.96
N THR A 322 -7.92 -19.05 -10.05
CA THR A 322 -7.88 -19.79 -11.32
C THR A 322 -8.92 -19.30 -12.32
N VAL A 323 -10.16 -19.05 -11.88
CA VAL A 323 -11.24 -18.61 -12.77
C VAL A 323 -11.30 -17.09 -12.96
N ASN A 324 -10.41 -16.35 -12.31
CA ASN A 324 -10.40 -14.89 -12.27
C ASN A 324 -11.79 -14.31 -11.90
N GLY A 325 -12.36 -14.79 -10.80
CA GLY A 325 -13.72 -14.44 -10.37
C GLY A 325 -13.91 -14.48 -8.86
N GLU A 326 -14.96 -13.84 -8.36
CA GLU A 326 -15.32 -13.83 -6.94
C GLU A 326 -16.56 -14.71 -6.69
N HIS A 327 -16.33 -16.00 -6.41
CA HIS A 327 -17.40 -16.93 -6.07
C HIS A 327 -17.50 -17.12 -4.56
N LYS A 328 -18.74 -17.25 -4.06
CA LYS A 328 -19.04 -17.50 -2.64
C LYS A 328 -19.13 -19.00 -2.30
N LYS A 329 -19.31 -19.86 -3.31
CA LYS A 329 -19.43 -21.31 -3.15
C LYS A 329 -18.48 -22.00 -4.11
N ILE A 330 -17.85 -23.08 -3.65
CA ILE A 330 -16.94 -23.91 -4.45
C ILE A 330 -17.65 -24.45 -5.70
N SER A 331 -18.93 -24.85 -5.58
CA SER A 331 -19.74 -25.31 -6.72
C SER A 331 -19.81 -24.30 -7.86
N ASP A 332 -19.88 -23.02 -7.52
CA ASP A 332 -20.08 -21.95 -8.50
C ASP A 332 -18.76 -21.62 -9.20
N ALA A 333 -17.64 -21.69 -8.47
CA ALA A 333 -16.30 -21.53 -9.02
C ALA A 333 -15.91 -22.70 -9.93
N VAL A 334 -16.20 -23.93 -9.51
CA VAL A 334 -15.87 -25.14 -10.29
C VAL A 334 -16.63 -25.17 -11.62
N ARG A 335 -17.88 -24.71 -11.66
CA ARG A 335 -18.67 -24.58 -12.90
C ARG A 335 -18.08 -23.59 -13.91
N ARG A 336 -17.14 -22.73 -13.49
CA ARG A 336 -16.47 -21.74 -14.34
C ARG A 336 -15.09 -22.18 -14.81
N LEU A 337 -14.59 -23.32 -14.34
CA LEU A 337 -13.32 -23.87 -14.82
C LEU A 337 -13.47 -24.30 -16.28
N SER A 338 -12.48 -23.93 -17.09
CA SER A 338 -12.26 -24.58 -18.39
C SER A 338 -11.82 -26.04 -18.18
N SER A 339 -11.90 -26.85 -19.23
CA SER A 339 -11.50 -28.28 -19.18
C SER A 339 -10.05 -28.45 -18.70
N ASP A 340 -9.14 -27.61 -19.16
CA ASP A 340 -7.72 -27.65 -18.80
C ASP A 340 -7.53 -27.29 -17.33
N GLN A 341 -8.17 -26.19 -16.88
CA GLN A 341 -8.11 -25.77 -15.48
C GLN A 341 -8.73 -26.78 -14.51
N ALA A 342 -9.78 -27.49 -14.94
CA ALA A 342 -10.38 -28.56 -14.15
C ALA A 342 -9.45 -29.76 -14.02
N THR A 343 -8.68 -30.07 -15.06
CA THR A 343 -7.72 -31.17 -15.06
C THR A 343 -6.51 -30.84 -14.19
N ASP A 344 -5.98 -29.61 -14.29
CA ASP A 344 -4.89 -29.14 -13.44
C ASP A 344 -5.30 -29.13 -11.96
N PHE A 345 -6.48 -28.57 -11.65
CA PHE A 345 -7.01 -28.56 -10.29
C PHE A 345 -7.25 -29.98 -9.75
N ALA A 346 -7.71 -30.90 -10.60
CA ALA A 346 -7.88 -32.29 -10.23
C ALA A 346 -6.55 -32.98 -9.91
N SER A 347 -5.50 -32.69 -10.68
CA SER A 347 -4.15 -33.21 -10.41
C SER A 347 -3.59 -32.69 -9.09
N GLU A 348 -3.76 -31.40 -8.80
CA GLU A 348 -3.35 -30.80 -7.51
C GLU A 348 -4.01 -31.50 -6.32
N VAL A 349 -5.32 -31.75 -6.39
CA VAL A 349 -6.08 -32.48 -5.36
C VAL A 349 -5.61 -33.93 -5.22
N ALA A 350 -5.35 -34.61 -6.34
CA ALA A 350 -4.90 -36.00 -6.35
C ALA A 350 -3.50 -36.17 -5.74
N ASP A 351 -2.57 -35.27 -6.03
CA ASP A 351 -1.22 -35.32 -5.45
C ASP A 351 -1.22 -35.02 -3.94
N MET A 352 -2.12 -34.13 -3.50
CA MET A 352 -2.33 -33.88 -2.07
C MET A 352 -2.92 -35.10 -1.35
N LEU A 353 -3.88 -35.79 -1.95
CA LEU A 353 -4.43 -37.03 -1.39
C LEU A 353 -3.39 -38.14 -1.25
N LYS A 354 -2.32 -38.15 -2.06
CA LYS A 354 -1.21 -39.11 -1.90
C LYS A 354 -0.28 -38.76 -0.73
N MET A 355 -0.32 -37.52 -0.24
CA MET A 355 0.48 -37.07 0.91
C MET A 355 -0.21 -37.35 2.26
N ILE A 356 -1.51 -37.68 2.23
CA ILE A 356 -2.34 -38.10 3.37
C ILE A 356 -2.33 -39.62 3.44
#